data_AF-A0A9X8XF96-F1
#
_entry.id   AF-A0A9X8XF96-F1
#
_cell.length_a   1.000
_cell.length_b   1.000
_cell.length_c   1.000
_cell.angle_alpha   90.00
_cell.angle_beta   90.00
_cell.angle_gamma   90.00
#
_symmetry.space_group_name_H-M   'P 1'
#
loop_
_entity.id
_entity.type
_entity.pdbx_description
1 polymer ?
#
loop_
_entity_poly.entity_id
_entity_poly.type
_entity_poly.pdbx_seq_one_letter_code
_entity_poly.pdbx_strand_id
1 'polypeptide(L)'
;MENEVLHATHEGKLVLDNTTLDVAVLNNGQRIITQAGVFKALDRPSRGNTRVIGIPTFMDAKNLQPLISKDLRGVINKIEYMDLNGRIQLGFDANILPLVSDLYLKAREIGAIKSEAQMRTAQKAEMLVRSLAKVGVTALVDEATGYQYERERFELQKIFKAYISEELLKWQKMFPDDFYMEIFRLNGWSYDVQSIKRRPGVVGKWTNELIYKRLPDGVLEELKRRTPKTKKGQYKARFFQTLTPDIGHPDLNAQIYKVLGIMRISSNWKDFKEKFNVMTSREDGIIELDLEFDEDK
;
A
#
# COMPACT_ATOMS: atom_id res chain seq x y z
N MET A 1 12.76 -30.73 -4.45
CA MET A 1 12.34 -29.32 -4.40
C MET A 1 10.89 -29.32 -4.77
N GLU A 2 10.00 -29.12 -3.80
CA GLU A 2 8.57 -28.96 -4.08
C GLU A 2 8.41 -27.77 -5.03
N ASN A 3 7.69 -27.95 -6.14
CA ASN A 3 7.30 -26.85 -7.00
C ASN A 3 6.36 -25.96 -6.18
N GLU A 4 6.92 -24.90 -5.58
CA GLU A 4 6.15 -23.92 -4.85
C GLU A 4 5.06 -23.35 -5.77
N VAL A 5 3.80 -23.46 -5.35
CA VAL A 5 2.67 -23.00 -6.16
C VAL A 5 2.74 -21.48 -6.24
N LEU A 6 2.84 -20.97 -7.47
CA LEU A 6 2.80 -19.54 -7.74
C LEU A 6 1.46 -18.96 -7.27
N HIS A 7 1.52 -17.93 -6.44
CA HIS A 7 0.33 -17.24 -5.97
C HIS A 7 0.57 -15.72 -5.90
N ALA A 8 -0.50 -14.97 -6.10
CA ALA A 8 -0.48 -13.53 -5.99
C ALA A 8 -0.26 -13.12 -4.53
N THR A 9 0.73 -12.27 -4.30
CA THR A 9 0.90 -11.55 -3.02
C THR A 9 0.22 -10.18 -3.08
N HIS A 10 0.12 -9.61 -4.28
CA HIS A 10 -0.52 -8.32 -4.53
C HIS A 10 -1.31 -8.37 -5.83
N GLU A 11 -2.46 -7.69 -5.86
CA GLU A 11 -3.27 -7.49 -7.05
C GLU A 11 -3.63 -6.02 -7.20
N GLY A 12 -3.77 -5.57 -8.44
CA GLY A 12 -4.08 -4.18 -8.72
C GLY A 12 -4.64 -3.97 -10.12
N LYS A 13 -4.99 -2.71 -10.38
CA LYS A 13 -5.44 -2.25 -11.69
C LYS A 13 -4.46 -1.24 -12.25
N LEU A 14 -3.83 -1.59 -13.35
CA LEU A 14 -2.97 -0.67 -14.10
C LEU A 14 -3.85 0.11 -15.08
N VAL A 15 -3.92 1.43 -14.90
CA VAL A 15 -4.68 2.33 -15.78
C VAL A 15 -3.70 3.00 -16.76
N LEU A 16 -3.84 2.67 -18.04
CA LEU A 16 -3.10 3.25 -19.15
C LEU A 16 -4.10 3.99 -20.05
N ASP A 17 -4.16 5.32 -19.91
CA ASP A 17 -5.17 6.18 -20.52
C ASP A 17 -6.59 5.62 -20.34
N ASN A 18 -7.23 5.16 -21.42
CA ASN A 18 -8.60 4.62 -21.41
C ASN A 18 -8.65 3.09 -21.20
N THR A 19 -7.52 2.45 -20.91
CA THR A 19 -7.43 1.00 -20.76
C THR A 19 -7.05 0.64 -19.32
N THR A 20 -7.93 -0.09 -18.64
CA THR A 20 -7.64 -0.68 -17.33
C THR A 20 -7.28 -2.16 -17.49
N LEU A 21 -6.14 -2.56 -16.93
CA LEU A 21 -5.57 -3.89 -17.00
C LEU A 21 -5.45 -4.48 -15.59
N ASP A 22 -5.90 -5.71 -15.41
CA ASP A 22 -5.72 -6.42 -14.14
C ASP A 22 -4.31 -7.01 -14.09
N VAL A 23 -3.60 -6.71 -13.00
CA VAL A 23 -2.18 -7.05 -12.79
C VAL A 23 -1.96 -7.65 -11.40
N ALA A 24 -0.90 -8.45 -11.26
CA ALA A 24 -0.52 -9.07 -10.00
C ALA A 24 1.00 -9.09 -9.80
N VAL A 25 1.43 -9.19 -8.55
CA VAL A 25 2.80 -9.55 -8.18
C VAL A 25 2.75 -10.89 -7.46
N LEU A 26 3.55 -11.85 -7.91
CA LEU A 26 3.60 -13.20 -7.35
C LEU A 26 4.56 -13.29 -6.15
N ASN A 27 4.51 -14.39 -5.41
CA ASN A 27 5.39 -14.69 -4.26
C ASN A 27 6.89 -14.71 -4.61
N ASN A 28 7.24 -14.99 -5.88
CA ASN A 28 8.60 -14.93 -6.38
C ASN A 28 9.01 -13.56 -6.96
N GLY A 29 8.15 -12.53 -6.82
CA GLY A 29 8.40 -11.18 -7.31
C GLY A 29 8.14 -10.96 -8.81
N GLN A 30 7.67 -11.97 -9.54
CA GLN A 30 7.24 -11.79 -10.93
C GLN A 30 6.03 -10.86 -11.01
N ARG A 31 6.05 -9.93 -11.96
CA ARG A 31 4.91 -9.05 -12.28
C ARG A 31 4.14 -9.66 -13.43
N ILE A 32 2.85 -9.84 -13.24
CA ILE A 32 1.97 -10.54 -14.16
C ILE A 32 0.87 -9.59 -14.63
N ILE A 33 0.56 -9.67 -15.92
CA ILE A 33 -0.67 -9.09 -16.49
C ILE A 33 -1.56 -10.26 -16.86
N THR A 34 -2.83 -10.19 -16.48
CA THR A 34 -3.79 -11.24 -16.83
C THR A 34 -3.86 -11.47 -18.34
N GLN A 35 -4.13 -12.71 -18.76
CA GLN A 35 -4.27 -13.04 -20.18
C GLN A 35 -5.29 -12.09 -20.83
N ALA A 36 -6.46 -11.92 -20.22
CA ALA A 36 -7.50 -11.02 -20.70
C ALA A 36 -7.02 -9.56 -20.81
N GLY A 37 -6.20 -9.10 -19.86
CA GLY A 37 -5.58 -7.78 -19.89
C GLY A 37 -4.72 -7.57 -21.14
N VAL A 38 -3.85 -8.52 -21.48
CA VAL A 38 -2.97 -8.40 -22.67
C VAL A 38 -3.78 -8.27 -23.96
N PHE A 39 -4.81 -9.11 -24.12
CA PHE A 39 -5.70 -9.04 -25.28
C PHE A 39 -6.46 -7.71 -25.36
N LYS A 40 -6.98 -7.23 -24.22
CA LYS A 40 -7.66 -5.94 -24.12
C LYS A 40 -6.74 -4.77 -24.48
N ALA A 41 -5.50 -4.78 -23.99
CA ALA A 41 -4.51 -3.75 -24.26
C ALA A 41 -4.23 -3.59 -25.75
N LEU A 42 -4.09 -4.71 -26.47
CA LEU A 42 -3.76 -4.76 -27.89
C LEU A 42 -4.99 -4.64 -28.82
N ASP A 43 -6.18 -4.43 -28.25
CA ASP A 43 -7.46 -4.43 -28.96
C ASP A 43 -7.66 -5.69 -29.82
N ARG A 44 -7.39 -6.85 -29.20
CA ARG A 44 -7.48 -8.17 -29.82
C ARG A 44 -8.52 -9.03 -29.11
N PRO A 45 -9.28 -9.87 -29.85
CA PRO A 45 -10.17 -10.83 -29.23
C PRO A 45 -9.37 -11.91 -28.50
N SER A 46 -9.76 -12.22 -27.26
CA SER A 46 -9.14 -13.29 -26.43
C SER A 46 -9.42 -14.69 -26.98
N ARG A 47 -10.42 -14.84 -27.86
CA ARG A 47 -10.76 -16.10 -28.54
C ARG A 47 -10.14 -16.13 -29.93
N GLY A 48 -9.23 -17.08 -30.15
CA GLY A 48 -8.65 -17.37 -31.46
C GLY A 48 -7.94 -18.71 -31.42
N ASN A 49 -7.99 -19.46 -32.52
CA ASN A 49 -7.16 -20.66 -32.68
C ASN A 49 -5.73 -20.22 -32.98
N THR A 50 -4.78 -20.70 -32.19
CA THR A 50 -3.36 -20.46 -32.37
C THR A 50 -2.90 -21.00 -33.72
N ARG A 51 -2.32 -20.12 -34.57
CA ARG A 51 -1.78 -20.51 -35.89
C ARG A 51 -0.40 -21.14 -35.81
N VAL A 52 0.36 -20.84 -34.76
CA VAL A 52 1.72 -21.34 -34.54
C VAL A 52 1.84 -21.84 -33.10
N ILE A 53 2.12 -23.14 -32.93
CA ILE A 53 2.20 -23.79 -31.60
C ILE A 53 3.18 -23.02 -30.70
N GLY A 54 2.74 -22.73 -29.47
CA GLY A 54 3.54 -22.00 -28.48
C GLY A 54 3.58 -20.48 -28.65
N ILE A 55 2.94 -19.93 -29.68
CA ILE A 55 2.89 -18.47 -29.90
C ILE A 55 1.49 -17.93 -29.62
N PRO A 56 1.34 -16.88 -28.81
CA PRO A 56 0.04 -16.28 -28.56
C PRO A 56 -0.62 -15.73 -29.83
N THR A 57 -1.95 -15.86 -29.93
CA THR A 57 -2.74 -15.47 -31.11
C THR A 57 -2.66 -13.99 -31.46
N PHE A 58 -2.35 -13.13 -30.49
CA PHE A 58 -2.12 -11.71 -30.74
C PHE A 58 -0.80 -11.44 -31.50
N MET A 59 0.06 -12.44 -31.73
CA MET A 59 1.35 -12.29 -32.43
C MET A 59 1.71 -13.47 -33.35
N ASP A 60 0.78 -14.38 -33.64
CA ASP A 60 1.01 -15.61 -34.42
C ASP A 60 1.02 -15.43 -35.95
N ALA A 61 0.86 -14.20 -36.44
CA ALA A 61 0.76 -13.93 -37.86
C ALA A 61 2.12 -14.14 -38.55
N LYS A 62 2.12 -14.81 -39.72
CA LYS A 62 3.35 -15.16 -40.48
C LYS A 62 4.27 -13.96 -40.74
N ASN A 63 3.68 -12.79 -41.00
CA ASN A 63 4.42 -11.55 -41.26
C ASN A 63 5.11 -10.96 -40.03
N LEU A 64 4.71 -11.36 -38.81
CA LEU A 64 5.32 -10.89 -37.56
C LEU A 64 6.43 -11.82 -37.07
N GLN A 65 6.42 -13.10 -37.46
CA GLN A 65 7.35 -14.12 -36.94
C GLN A 65 8.83 -13.76 -37.08
N PRO A 66 9.31 -13.20 -38.21
CA PRO A 66 10.72 -12.82 -38.36
C PRO A 66 11.17 -11.70 -37.43
N LEU A 67 10.22 -10.92 -36.90
CA LEU A 67 10.48 -9.74 -36.07
C LEU A 67 10.41 -10.03 -34.57
N ILE A 68 10.04 -11.26 -34.18
CA ILE A 68 9.96 -11.65 -32.76
C ILE A 68 11.39 -11.71 -32.20
N SER A 69 11.69 -10.81 -31.26
CA SER A 69 12.99 -10.74 -30.58
C SER A 69 13.21 -11.92 -29.62
N LYS A 70 14.46 -12.12 -29.20
CA LYS A 70 14.80 -13.11 -28.16
C LYS A 70 14.11 -12.78 -26.84
N ASP A 71 14.09 -11.52 -26.45
CA ASP A 71 13.47 -11.05 -25.20
C ASP A 71 11.97 -11.31 -25.20
N LEU A 72 11.30 -11.03 -26.33
CA LEU A 72 9.88 -11.32 -26.48
C LEU A 72 9.61 -12.83 -26.32
N ARG A 73 10.42 -13.70 -26.94
CA ARG A 73 10.29 -15.17 -26.74
C ARG A 73 10.46 -15.59 -25.28
N GLY A 74 11.22 -14.83 -24.48
CA GLY A 74 11.40 -15.12 -23.05
C GLY A 74 10.12 -14.93 -22.22
N VAL A 75 9.16 -14.13 -22.70
CA VAL A 75 7.97 -13.74 -21.92
C VAL A 75 6.63 -14.20 -22.52
N ILE A 76 6.64 -14.91 -23.65
CA ILE A 76 5.39 -15.36 -24.32
C ILE A 76 4.67 -16.51 -23.61
N ASN A 77 5.33 -17.19 -22.67
CA ASN A 77 4.73 -18.33 -21.99
C ASN A 77 3.68 -17.87 -21.00
N LYS A 78 2.54 -18.57 -20.99
CA LYS A 78 1.50 -18.34 -19.98
C LYS A 78 2.01 -18.82 -18.63
N ILE A 79 1.73 -18.03 -17.60
CA ILE A 79 2.04 -18.34 -16.22
C ILE A 79 0.71 -18.61 -15.53
N GLU A 80 0.58 -19.81 -14.97
CA GLU A 80 -0.54 -20.20 -14.11
C GLU A 80 -0.21 -19.82 -12.67
N TYR A 81 -1.15 -19.18 -11.98
CA TYR A 81 -0.98 -18.76 -10.59
C TYR A 81 -2.32 -18.73 -9.86
N MET A 82 -2.27 -18.79 -8.53
CA MET A 82 -3.44 -18.63 -7.67
C MET A 82 -3.66 -17.15 -7.32
N ASP A 83 -4.85 -16.63 -7.57
CA ASP A 83 -5.25 -15.26 -7.19
C ASP A 83 -5.51 -15.13 -5.67
N LEU A 84 -5.68 -13.91 -5.18
CA LEU A 84 -5.93 -13.64 -3.75
C LEU A 84 -7.22 -14.28 -3.21
N ASN A 85 -8.12 -14.72 -4.09
CA ASN A 85 -9.34 -15.43 -3.75
C ASN A 85 -9.21 -16.96 -3.85
N GLY A 86 -8.01 -17.48 -4.10
CA GLY A 86 -7.74 -18.91 -4.23
C GLY A 86 -8.12 -19.51 -5.58
N ARG A 87 -8.42 -18.70 -6.61
CA ARG A 87 -8.77 -19.20 -7.94
C ARG A 87 -7.54 -19.24 -8.84
N ILE A 88 -7.46 -20.25 -9.69
CA ILE A 88 -6.41 -20.36 -10.69
C ILE A 88 -6.66 -19.34 -11.81
N GLN A 89 -5.64 -18.57 -12.13
CA GLN A 89 -5.61 -17.57 -13.19
C GLN A 89 -4.47 -17.85 -14.17
N LEU A 90 -4.62 -17.31 -15.39
CA LEU A 90 -3.58 -17.31 -16.41
C LEU A 90 -3.16 -15.88 -16.73
N GLY A 91 -1.86 -15.66 -16.78
CA GLY A 91 -1.27 -14.38 -17.15
C GLY A 91 0.01 -14.52 -17.96
N PHE A 92 0.61 -13.39 -18.25
CA PHE A 92 1.93 -13.27 -18.87
C PHE A 92 2.80 -12.37 -18.02
N ASP A 93 4.11 -12.51 -18.14
CA ASP A 93 5.05 -11.52 -17.59
C ASP A 93 4.70 -10.12 -18.09
N ALA A 94 4.70 -9.12 -17.20
CA ALA A 94 4.28 -7.77 -17.52
C ALA A 94 5.08 -7.11 -18.66
N ASN A 95 6.32 -7.54 -18.89
CA ASN A 95 7.15 -7.08 -20.00
C ASN A 95 6.62 -7.50 -21.38
N ILE A 96 5.64 -8.41 -21.45
CA ILE A 96 5.00 -8.79 -22.72
C ILE A 96 4.41 -7.58 -23.45
N LEU A 97 3.84 -6.60 -22.74
CA LEU A 97 3.18 -5.45 -23.37
C LEU A 97 4.13 -4.52 -24.12
N PRO A 98 5.21 -4.01 -23.52
CA PRO A 98 6.17 -3.19 -24.27
C PRO A 98 6.82 -3.98 -25.40
N LEU A 99 7.16 -5.26 -25.18
CA LEU A 99 7.85 -6.09 -26.18
C LEU A 99 6.95 -6.44 -27.39
N VAL A 100 5.68 -6.77 -27.16
CA VAL A 100 4.72 -6.98 -28.26
C VAL A 100 4.38 -5.65 -28.94
N SER A 101 4.31 -4.56 -28.20
CA SER A 101 4.09 -3.25 -28.81
C SER A 101 5.23 -2.88 -29.77
N ASP A 102 6.48 -3.07 -29.35
CA ASP A 102 7.67 -2.88 -30.19
C ASP A 102 7.65 -3.77 -31.45
N LEU A 103 7.24 -5.04 -31.32
CA LEU A 103 7.03 -5.94 -32.47
C LEU A 103 6.08 -5.32 -33.51
N TYR A 104 4.94 -4.77 -33.08
CA TYR A 104 3.98 -4.15 -33.98
C TYR A 104 4.48 -2.83 -34.58
N LEU A 105 5.22 -2.03 -33.80
CA LEU A 105 5.82 -0.78 -34.29
C LEU A 105 6.86 -1.06 -35.37
N LYS A 106 7.78 -2.02 -35.13
CA LYS A 106 8.76 -2.47 -36.12
C LYS A 106 8.09 -3.02 -37.38
N ALA A 107 7.07 -3.87 -37.21
CA ALA A 107 6.32 -4.41 -38.34
C ALA A 107 5.66 -3.30 -39.18
N ARG A 108 5.16 -2.24 -38.53
CA ARG A 108 4.59 -1.09 -39.23
C ARG A 108 5.66 -0.28 -39.95
N GLU A 109 6.79 -0.02 -39.30
CA GLU A 109 7.92 0.74 -39.85
C GLU A 109 8.45 0.14 -41.15
N ILE A 110 8.57 -1.19 -41.21
CA ILE A 110 9.06 -1.89 -42.42
C ILE A 110 7.94 -2.25 -43.42
N GLY A 111 6.71 -1.78 -43.21
CA GLY A 111 5.57 -2.10 -44.09
C GLY A 111 5.09 -3.56 -44.05
N ALA A 112 5.45 -4.33 -43.02
CA ALA A 112 5.06 -5.73 -42.88
C ALA A 112 3.61 -5.92 -42.39
N ILE A 113 2.89 -4.87 -41.98
CA ILE A 113 1.48 -4.92 -41.56
C ILE A 113 0.58 -5.19 -42.78
N LYS A 114 -0.18 -6.29 -42.75
CA LYS A 114 -0.94 -6.78 -43.92
C LYS A 114 -2.45 -6.62 -43.82
N SER A 115 -2.98 -6.16 -42.69
CA SER A 115 -4.42 -6.00 -42.51
C SER A 115 -4.77 -4.79 -41.66
N GLU A 116 -5.96 -4.26 -41.88
CA GLU A 116 -6.49 -3.15 -41.10
C GLU A 116 -6.57 -3.49 -39.60
N ALA A 117 -6.90 -4.75 -39.27
CA ALA A 117 -6.89 -5.21 -37.88
C ALA A 117 -5.49 -5.17 -37.25
N GLN A 118 -4.44 -5.56 -37.98
CA GLN A 118 -3.07 -5.42 -37.52
C GLN A 118 -2.65 -3.94 -37.39
N MET A 119 -3.13 -3.08 -38.29
CA MET A 119 -2.88 -1.64 -38.21
C MET A 119 -3.52 -1.02 -36.96
N ARG A 120 -4.76 -1.38 -36.62
CA ARG A 120 -5.41 -0.95 -35.37
C ARG A 120 -4.64 -1.42 -34.13
N THR A 121 -4.19 -2.68 -34.11
CA THR A 121 -3.32 -3.18 -33.02
C THR A 121 -2.01 -2.39 -32.95
N ALA A 122 -1.38 -2.05 -34.08
CA ALA A 122 -0.14 -1.26 -34.09
C ALA A 122 -0.35 0.17 -33.56
N GLN A 123 -1.48 0.81 -33.87
CA GLN A 123 -1.85 2.10 -33.30
C GLN A 123 -2.08 2.01 -31.79
N LYS A 124 -2.74 0.94 -31.31
CA LYS A 124 -2.91 0.70 -29.87
C LYS A 124 -1.60 0.44 -29.15
N ALA A 125 -0.71 -0.35 -29.75
CA ALA A 125 0.65 -0.56 -29.28
C ALA A 125 1.42 0.76 -29.15
N GLU A 126 1.32 1.65 -30.14
CA GLU A 126 1.93 2.99 -30.06
C GLU A 126 1.40 3.81 -28.89
N MET A 127 0.08 3.85 -28.72
CA MET A 127 -0.54 4.53 -27.58
C MET A 127 -0.02 3.95 -26.26
N LEU A 128 -0.04 2.64 -26.10
CA LEU A 128 0.45 1.95 -24.90
C LEU A 128 1.89 2.32 -24.56
N VAL A 129 2.80 2.30 -25.54
CA VAL A 129 4.21 2.66 -25.33
C VAL A 129 4.34 4.10 -24.86
N ARG A 130 3.57 5.04 -25.45
CA ARG A 130 3.57 6.44 -25.03
C ARG A 130 3.04 6.61 -23.61
N SER A 131 1.95 5.93 -23.24
CA SER A 131 1.38 5.99 -21.89
C SER A 131 2.35 5.39 -20.86
N LEU A 132 2.95 4.25 -21.18
CA LEU A 132 3.95 3.59 -20.33
C LEU A 132 5.19 4.46 -20.15
N ALA A 133 5.69 5.11 -21.21
CA ALA A 133 6.83 6.02 -21.13
C ALA A 133 6.52 7.21 -20.21
N LYS A 134 5.33 7.81 -20.32
CA LYS A 134 4.91 8.92 -19.45
C LYS A 134 4.88 8.50 -17.99
N VAL A 135 4.26 7.36 -17.68
CA VAL A 135 4.20 6.83 -16.30
C VAL A 135 5.60 6.46 -15.80
N GLY A 136 6.43 5.85 -16.65
CA GLY A 136 7.80 5.47 -16.33
C GLY A 136 8.67 6.66 -15.97
N VAL A 137 8.61 7.76 -16.75
CA VAL A 137 9.32 8.99 -16.41
C VAL A 137 8.88 9.54 -15.06
N THR A 138 7.57 9.62 -14.80
CA THR A 138 7.08 10.08 -13.50
C THR A 138 7.53 9.17 -12.36
N ALA A 139 7.43 7.85 -12.51
CA ALA A 139 7.85 6.89 -11.49
C ALA A 139 9.36 6.98 -11.21
N LEU A 140 10.19 7.12 -12.25
CA LEU A 140 11.64 7.27 -12.11
C LEU A 140 12.02 8.58 -11.42
N VAL A 141 11.29 9.68 -11.68
CA VAL A 141 11.49 10.96 -10.97
C VAL A 141 11.05 10.84 -9.51
N ASP A 142 9.90 10.22 -9.23
CA ASP A 142 9.40 9.97 -7.88
C ASP A 142 10.41 9.11 -7.07
N GLU A 143 11.01 8.11 -7.69
CA GLU A 143 12.05 7.25 -7.10
C GLU A 143 13.35 8.02 -6.86
N ALA A 144 13.86 8.73 -7.88
CA ALA A 144 15.11 9.47 -7.80
C ALA A 144 15.07 10.64 -6.81
N THR A 145 13.89 11.22 -6.58
CA THR A 145 13.70 12.33 -5.62
C THR A 145 13.27 11.85 -4.23
N GLY A 146 12.90 10.58 -4.08
CA GLY A 146 12.27 10.06 -2.87
C GLY A 146 10.81 10.49 -2.67
N TYR A 147 10.22 11.22 -3.61
CA TYR A 147 8.81 11.68 -3.54
C TYR A 147 7.81 10.52 -3.51
N GLN A 148 8.21 9.31 -3.93
CA GLN A 148 7.40 8.09 -3.79
C GLN A 148 6.90 7.85 -2.36
N TYR A 149 7.73 8.11 -1.34
CA TYR A 149 7.37 7.91 0.07
C TYR A 149 6.38 8.98 0.57
N GLU A 150 6.52 10.22 0.11
CA GLU A 150 5.59 11.30 0.43
C GLU A 150 4.23 11.08 -0.23
N ARG A 151 4.22 10.64 -1.49
CA ARG A 151 3.00 10.34 -2.24
C ARG A 151 2.18 9.24 -1.56
N GLU A 152 2.81 8.17 -1.09
CA GLU A 152 2.14 7.12 -0.32
C GLU A 152 1.50 7.67 0.96
N ARG A 153 2.20 8.56 1.68
CA ARG A 153 1.67 9.25 2.86
C ARG A 153 0.45 10.12 2.54
N PHE A 154 0.48 10.86 1.43
CA PHE A 154 -0.63 11.71 1.00
C PHE A 154 -1.86 10.91 0.55
N GLU A 155 -1.67 9.83 -0.21
CA GLU A 155 -2.79 8.97 -0.64
C GLU A 155 -3.45 8.28 0.54
N LEU A 156 -2.66 7.82 1.51
CA LEU A 156 -3.16 7.34 2.79
C LEU A 156 -4.00 8.42 3.48
N GLN A 157 -3.51 9.65 3.60
CA GLN A 157 -4.27 10.75 4.20
C GLN A 157 -5.58 11.04 3.46
N LYS A 158 -5.62 10.95 2.13
CA LYS A 158 -6.86 11.12 1.34
C LYS A 158 -7.86 10.00 1.61
N ILE A 159 -7.39 8.74 1.67
CA ILE A 159 -8.21 7.60 2.04
C ILE A 159 -8.74 7.80 3.46
N PHE A 160 -7.88 8.17 4.42
CA PHE A 160 -8.31 8.54 5.77
C PHE A 160 -9.40 9.61 5.72
N LYS A 161 -9.20 10.72 5.00
CA LYS A 161 -10.20 11.80 4.84
C LYS A 161 -11.55 11.31 4.28
N ALA A 162 -11.55 10.36 3.35
CA ALA A 162 -12.78 9.83 2.73
C ALA A 162 -13.52 8.82 3.62
N TYR A 163 -12.83 8.15 4.55
CA TYR A 163 -13.40 7.12 5.43
C TYR A 163 -13.77 7.63 6.82
N ILE A 164 -13.54 8.91 7.08
CA ILE A 164 -13.56 9.50 8.41
C ILE A 164 -14.50 10.71 8.39
N SER A 165 -15.44 10.79 9.34
CA SER A 165 -16.41 11.90 9.40
C SER A 165 -15.72 13.26 9.54
N GLU A 166 -16.36 14.35 9.10
CA GLU A 166 -15.81 15.71 9.23
C GLU A 166 -15.42 16.07 10.68
N GLU A 167 -16.08 15.48 11.68
CA GLU A 167 -15.73 15.63 13.10
C GLU A 167 -14.38 15.01 13.49
N LEU A 168 -13.94 13.98 12.77
CA LEU A 168 -12.66 13.32 12.94
C LEU A 168 -11.53 13.98 12.11
N LEU A 169 -11.85 14.85 11.16
CA LEU A 169 -10.82 15.70 10.53
C LEU A 169 -10.25 16.71 11.53
N LYS A 170 -11.06 17.13 12.52
CA LYS A 170 -10.56 17.85 13.70
C LYS A 170 -9.61 16.98 14.54
N TRP A 171 -9.77 15.65 14.53
CA TRP A 171 -8.93 14.67 15.24
C TRP A 171 -7.57 14.42 14.59
N GLN A 172 -7.44 14.57 13.27
CA GLN A 172 -6.15 14.48 12.54
C GLN A 172 -5.13 15.53 13.03
N LYS A 173 -5.60 16.64 13.63
CA LYS A 173 -4.72 17.66 14.21
C LYS A 173 -4.13 17.29 15.59
N MET A 174 -4.67 16.30 16.30
CA MET A 174 -4.24 15.97 17.68
C MET A 174 -3.54 14.62 17.83
N PHE A 175 -4.01 13.58 17.15
CA PHE A 175 -3.28 12.31 17.09
C PHE A 175 -2.59 12.24 15.72
N PRO A 176 -1.25 12.37 15.65
CA PRO A 176 -0.57 12.25 14.38
C PRO A 176 -0.80 10.85 13.81
N ASP A 177 -1.00 10.75 12.49
CA ASP A 177 -1.18 9.47 11.78
C ASP A 177 -0.07 8.47 12.17
N ASP A 178 1.14 9.00 12.38
CA ASP A 178 2.33 8.34 12.90
C ASP A 178 2.08 7.51 14.17
N PHE A 179 1.25 7.96 15.13
CA PHE A 179 0.99 7.21 16.37
C PHE A 179 0.36 5.85 16.10
N TYR A 180 -0.60 5.79 15.18
CA TYR A 180 -1.23 4.53 14.84
C TYR A 180 -0.40 3.71 13.85
N MET A 181 0.36 4.36 12.98
CA MET A 181 1.35 3.68 12.13
C MET A 181 2.36 2.91 12.99
N GLU A 182 2.89 3.56 14.03
CA GLU A 182 3.83 2.95 14.96
C GLU A 182 3.23 1.76 15.71
N ILE A 183 1.97 1.84 16.15
CA ILE A 183 1.29 0.68 16.77
C ILE A 183 1.25 -0.51 15.81
N PHE A 184 0.92 -0.29 14.54
CA PHE A 184 0.84 -1.37 13.55
C PHE A 184 2.24 -1.95 13.27
N ARG A 185 3.23 -1.08 13.07
CA ARG A 185 4.63 -1.45 12.86
C ARG A 185 5.16 -2.32 14.01
N LEU A 186 5.00 -1.87 15.25
CA LEU A 186 5.51 -2.55 16.43
C LEU A 186 4.85 -3.92 16.67
N ASN A 187 3.62 -4.13 16.17
CA ASN A 187 2.91 -5.41 16.27
C ASN A 187 3.04 -6.29 15.02
N GLY A 188 3.80 -5.86 14.00
CA GLY A 188 3.94 -6.59 12.74
C GLY A 188 2.64 -6.70 11.94
N TRP A 189 1.72 -5.75 12.12
CA TRP A 189 0.45 -5.73 11.40
C TRP A 189 0.60 -4.98 10.07
N SER A 190 -0.02 -5.51 9.01
CA SER A 190 -0.09 -4.84 7.71
C SER A 190 -0.78 -3.49 7.85
N TYR A 191 -0.16 -2.44 7.30
CA TYR A 191 -0.70 -1.09 7.31
C TYR A 191 -1.43 -0.78 6.00
N ASP A 192 -2.48 -1.56 5.72
CA ASP A 192 -3.33 -1.41 4.54
C ASP A 192 -4.76 -0.98 4.93
N VAL A 193 -5.54 -0.60 3.90
CA VAL A 193 -6.90 -0.05 4.07
C VAL A 193 -7.84 -1.02 4.80
N GLN A 194 -7.73 -2.33 4.57
CA GLN A 194 -8.58 -3.33 5.23
C GLN A 194 -8.18 -3.54 6.68
N SER A 195 -6.88 -3.58 6.95
CA SER A 195 -6.33 -3.72 8.30
C SER A 195 -6.66 -2.51 9.18
N ILE A 196 -6.71 -1.30 8.60
CA ILE A 196 -7.17 -0.08 9.28
C ILE A 196 -8.68 -0.14 9.59
N LYS A 197 -9.52 -0.61 8.64
CA LYS A 197 -10.97 -0.76 8.83
C LYS A 197 -11.32 -1.80 9.91
N ARG A 198 -10.56 -2.89 9.98
CA ARG A 198 -10.70 -3.94 10.99
C ARG A 198 -9.70 -3.78 12.14
N ARG A 199 -9.38 -2.53 12.49
CA ARG A 199 -8.42 -2.23 13.55
C ARG A 199 -8.72 -3.10 14.79
N PRO A 200 -7.72 -3.84 15.31
CA PRO A 200 -7.93 -4.67 16.49
C PRO A 200 -8.50 -3.86 17.66
N GLY A 201 -9.54 -4.39 18.31
CA GLY A 201 -10.19 -3.71 19.44
C GLY A 201 -9.25 -3.41 20.62
N VAL A 202 -8.11 -4.11 20.69
CA VAL A 202 -7.04 -3.86 21.68
C VAL A 202 -6.43 -2.46 21.56
N VAL A 203 -6.44 -1.84 20.37
CA VAL A 203 -5.85 -0.51 20.16
C VAL A 203 -6.54 0.53 21.04
N GLY A 204 -7.86 0.47 21.20
CA GLY A 204 -8.59 1.37 22.10
C GLY A 204 -8.21 1.18 23.57
N LYS A 205 -7.89 -0.05 24.00
CA LYS A 205 -7.39 -0.32 25.35
C LYS A 205 -6.01 0.29 25.55
N TRP A 206 -5.11 0.12 24.58
CA TRP A 206 -3.77 0.72 24.62
C TRP A 206 -3.81 2.24 24.57
N THR A 207 -4.68 2.86 23.77
CA THR A 207 -4.83 4.32 23.80
C THR A 207 -5.23 4.83 25.18
N ASN A 208 -6.12 4.11 25.89
CA ASN A 208 -6.46 4.45 27.28
C ASN A 208 -5.28 4.28 28.22
N GLU A 209 -4.52 3.19 28.09
CA GLU A 209 -3.40 2.87 28.95
C GLU A 209 -2.20 3.82 28.78
N LEU A 210 -1.84 4.11 27.52
CA LEU A 210 -0.63 4.84 27.18
C LEU A 210 -0.83 6.37 27.28
N ILE A 211 -2.04 6.84 26.99
CA ILE A 211 -2.34 8.27 26.88
C ILE A 211 -3.18 8.71 28.06
N TYR A 212 -4.43 8.24 28.14
CA TYR A 212 -5.40 8.81 29.08
C TYR A 212 -5.11 8.51 30.55
N LYS A 213 -4.58 7.32 30.88
CA LYS A 213 -4.15 6.97 32.24
C LYS A 213 -2.93 7.76 32.72
N ARG A 214 -2.22 8.41 31.81
CA ARG A 214 -1.01 9.20 32.11
C ARG A 214 -1.28 10.70 32.09
N LEU A 215 -2.55 11.10 31.97
CA LEU A 215 -2.99 12.45 32.31
C LEU A 215 -3.05 12.60 33.85
N PRO A 216 -3.08 13.83 34.37
CA PRO A 216 -3.16 14.06 35.81
C PRO A 216 -4.27 13.26 36.50
N ASP A 217 -4.03 12.88 37.75
CA ASP A 217 -4.93 12.03 38.51
C ASP A 217 -6.36 12.59 38.55
N GLY A 218 -7.33 11.69 38.39
CA GLY A 218 -8.75 12.04 38.34
C GLY A 218 -9.26 12.54 36.99
N VAL A 219 -8.40 12.96 36.05
CA VAL A 219 -8.82 13.43 34.71
C VAL A 219 -9.54 12.33 33.94
N LEU A 220 -8.98 11.11 33.87
CA LEU A 220 -9.62 10.01 33.14
C LEU A 220 -10.99 9.61 33.71
N GLU A 221 -11.13 9.59 35.03
CA GLU A 221 -12.41 9.27 35.67
C GLU A 221 -13.45 10.36 35.43
N GLU A 222 -13.03 11.63 35.44
CA GLU A 222 -13.90 12.75 35.10
C GLU A 222 -14.36 12.70 33.63
N LEU A 223 -13.45 12.38 32.71
CA LEU A 223 -13.76 12.20 31.29
C LEU A 223 -14.76 11.06 31.08
N LYS A 224 -14.58 9.93 31.78
CA LYS A 224 -15.53 8.80 31.75
C LYS A 224 -16.90 9.17 32.32
N ARG A 225 -16.94 9.97 33.39
CA ARG A 225 -18.19 10.42 34.05
C ARG A 225 -19.00 11.35 33.17
N ARG A 226 -18.33 12.32 32.52
CA ARG A 226 -18.97 13.30 31.62
C ARG A 226 -19.39 12.73 30.28
N THR A 227 -18.83 11.58 29.90
CA THR A 227 -19.11 10.96 28.61
C THR A 227 -20.21 9.90 28.74
N PRO A 228 -21.45 10.17 28.30
CA PRO A 228 -22.54 9.21 28.44
C PRO A 228 -22.28 7.95 27.61
N LYS A 229 -22.75 6.79 28.07
CA LYS A 229 -22.64 5.51 27.36
C LYS A 229 -23.90 5.23 26.53
N THR A 230 -23.72 4.53 25.42
CA THR A 230 -24.79 3.95 24.59
C THR A 230 -25.41 2.75 25.29
N LYS A 231 -26.57 2.29 24.80
CA LYS A 231 -27.23 1.05 25.29
C LYS A 231 -26.34 -0.19 25.19
N LYS A 232 -25.32 -0.17 24.33
CA LYS A 232 -24.32 -1.24 24.13
C LYS A 232 -23.05 -1.06 24.98
N GLY A 233 -23.03 -0.10 25.92
CA GLY A 233 -21.90 0.16 26.83
C GLY A 233 -20.73 0.96 26.24
N GLN A 234 -20.81 1.36 24.96
CA GLN A 234 -19.79 2.19 24.31
C GLN A 234 -19.98 3.66 24.66
N TYR A 235 -18.91 4.42 24.89
CA TYR A 235 -18.99 5.87 25.10
C TYR A 235 -19.56 6.60 23.86
N LYS A 236 -20.54 7.49 24.06
CA LYS A 236 -21.23 8.24 23.00
C LYS A 236 -20.38 9.35 22.39
N ALA A 237 -19.43 9.88 23.16
CA ALA A 237 -18.50 10.91 22.73
C ALA A 237 -17.06 10.48 23.06
N ARG A 238 -16.08 11.18 22.50
CA ARG A 238 -14.66 10.87 22.75
C ARG A 238 -14.12 11.73 23.87
N PHE A 239 -13.28 11.17 24.74
CA PHE A 239 -12.78 11.87 25.92
C PHE A 239 -12.04 13.17 25.61
N PHE A 240 -11.27 13.25 24.52
CA PHE A 240 -10.59 14.50 24.18
C PHE A 240 -11.53 15.65 23.79
N GLN A 241 -12.77 15.37 23.37
CA GLN A 241 -13.74 16.42 23.00
C GLN A 241 -14.20 17.23 24.22
N THR A 242 -14.00 16.70 25.42
CA THR A 242 -14.34 17.37 26.68
C THR A 242 -13.12 18.01 27.37
N LEU A 243 -11.94 17.95 26.74
CA LEU A 243 -10.74 18.61 27.26
C LEU A 243 -10.75 20.10 26.95
N THR A 244 -10.10 20.89 27.80
CA THR A 244 -9.99 22.34 27.62
C THR A 244 -8.94 22.68 26.55
N PRO A 245 -9.20 23.67 25.66
CA PRO A 245 -8.25 24.11 24.63
C PRO A 245 -6.88 24.52 25.17
N ASP A 246 -6.86 25.17 26.33
CA ASP A 246 -5.65 25.83 26.84
C ASP A 246 -4.77 24.93 27.72
N ILE A 247 -5.31 23.84 28.26
CA ILE A 247 -4.60 22.96 29.21
C ILE A 247 -4.75 21.50 28.81
N GLY A 248 -5.99 21.00 28.74
CA GLY A 248 -6.23 19.57 28.48
C GLY A 248 -5.75 19.10 27.11
N HIS A 249 -5.92 19.93 26.07
CA HIS A 249 -5.43 19.63 24.73
C HIS A 249 -3.88 19.62 24.63
N PRO A 250 -3.17 20.65 25.13
CA PRO A 250 -1.72 20.64 25.24
C PRO A 250 -1.15 19.43 26.00
N ASP A 251 -1.70 19.08 27.17
CA ASP A 251 -1.23 17.96 27.99
C ASP A 251 -1.41 16.62 27.27
N LEU A 252 -2.56 16.43 26.61
CA LEU A 252 -2.80 15.24 25.81
C LEU A 252 -1.79 15.14 24.66
N ASN A 253 -1.53 16.24 23.95
CA ASN A 253 -0.57 16.27 22.85
C ASN A 253 0.86 15.97 23.34
N ALA A 254 1.28 16.56 24.46
CA ALA A 254 2.59 16.32 25.05
C ALA A 254 2.77 14.82 25.37
N GLN A 255 1.76 14.18 25.97
CA GLN A 255 1.81 12.75 26.25
C GLN A 255 1.84 11.91 24.97
N ILE A 256 1.07 12.26 23.95
CA ILE A 256 1.08 11.56 22.65
C ILE A 256 2.47 11.60 22.02
N TYR A 257 3.10 12.77 21.95
CA TYR A 257 4.42 12.90 21.33
C TYR A 257 5.52 12.22 22.15
N LYS A 258 5.42 12.22 23.49
CA LYS A 258 6.32 11.47 24.37
C LYS A 258 6.25 9.97 24.07
N VAL A 259 5.04 9.41 24.03
CA VAL A 259 4.83 7.99 23.68
C VAL A 259 5.29 7.69 22.27
N LEU A 260 5.01 8.57 21.31
CA LEU A 260 5.43 8.42 19.92
C LEU A 260 6.95 8.37 19.78
N GLY A 261 7.69 9.21 20.53
CA GLY A 261 9.15 9.19 20.56
C GLY A 261 9.70 7.82 20.96
N ILE A 262 9.13 7.23 22.03
CA ILE A 262 9.52 5.89 22.50
C ILE A 262 9.16 4.82 21.45
N MET A 263 7.98 4.91 20.85
CA MET A 263 7.57 3.96 19.81
C MET A 263 8.56 3.95 18.64
N ARG A 264 8.98 5.13 18.16
CA ARG A 264 9.91 5.27 17.02
C ARG A 264 11.28 4.62 17.28
N ILE A 265 11.80 4.70 18.50
CA ILE A 265 13.09 4.06 18.87
C ILE A 265 12.94 2.58 19.27
N SER A 266 11.74 2.02 19.18
CA SER A 266 11.46 0.64 19.58
C SER A 266 11.39 -0.29 18.39
N SER A 267 11.95 -1.49 18.54
CA SER A 267 12.04 -2.47 17.45
C SER A 267 10.75 -3.26 17.28
N ASN A 268 10.04 -3.52 18.38
CA ASN A 268 8.78 -4.26 18.43
C ASN A 268 7.98 -3.88 19.69
N TRP A 269 6.75 -4.39 19.82
CA TRP A 269 5.84 -4.04 20.90
C TRP A 269 6.39 -4.37 22.30
N LYS A 270 7.18 -5.44 22.44
CA LYS A 270 7.79 -5.83 23.71
C LYS A 270 8.83 -4.79 24.15
N ASP A 271 9.75 -4.44 23.25
CA ASP A 271 10.78 -3.40 23.47
C ASP A 271 10.13 -2.04 23.81
N PHE A 272 9.05 -1.68 23.09
CA PHE A 272 8.27 -0.49 23.40
C PHE A 272 7.70 -0.51 24.83
N LYS A 273 7.08 -1.61 25.24
CA LYS A 273 6.49 -1.74 26.58
C LYS A 273 7.54 -1.67 27.68
N GLU A 274 8.72 -2.26 27.48
CA GLU A 274 9.84 -2.18 28.42
C GLU A 274 10.31 -0.73 28.60
N LYS A 275 10.62 -0.02 27.51
CA LYS A 275 11.03 1.38 27.53
C LYS A 275 9.96 2.30 28.12
N PHE A 276 8.70 2.09 27.76
CA PHE A 276 7.57 2.84 28.30
C PHE A 276 7.42 2.62 29.81
N ASN A 277 7.55 1.37 30.28
CA ASN A 277 7.46 1.07 31.71
C ASN A 277 8.58 1.77 32.49
N VAL A 278 9.83 1.75 32.00
CA VAL A 278 10.95 2.46 32.63
C VAL A 278 10.67 3.95 32.74
N MET A 279 10.20 4.59 31.66
CA MET A 279 9.81 6.00 31.68
C MET A 279 8.74 6.25 32.75
N THR A 280 7.67 5.45 32.77
CA THR A 280 6.57 5.66 33.72
C THR A 280 7.00 5.41 35.16
N SER A 281 7.86 4.42 35.44
CA SER A 281 8.35 4.17 36.78
C SER A 281 9.23 5.30 37.31
N ARG A 282 9.94 6.02 36.44
CA ARG A 282 10.66 7.25 36.81
C ARG A 282 9.70 8.41 37.09
N GLU A 283 8.66 8.58 36.26
CA GLU A 283 7.63 9.61 36.47
C GLU A 283 6.84 9.37 37.76
N ASP A 284 6.54 8.11 38.07
CA ASP A 284 5.82 7.69 39.27
C ASP A 284 6.72 7.68 40.54
N GLY A 285 8.02 8.04 40.41
CA GLY A 285 8.97 8.10 41.52
C GLY A 285 9.39 6.73 42.09
N ILE A 286 9.18 5.65 41.34
CA ILE A 286 9.50 4.26 41.73
C ILE A 286 10.97 3.93 41.45
N ILE A 287 11.57 4.57 40.44
CA ILE A 287 12.98 4.44 40.08
C ILE A 287 13.63 5.81 40.25
N GLU A 288 14.60 5.94 41.16
CA GLU A 288 15.41 7.15 41.31
C GLU A 288 16.33 7.35 40.10
N LEU A 289 16.54 8.63 39.76
CA LEU A 289 17.53 9.02 38.78
C LEU A 289 18.88 9.00 39.49
N ASP A 290 19.75 8.06 39.13
CA ASP A 290 21.14 8.05 39.59
C ASP A 290 21.85 9.25 38.93
N LEU A 291 21.76 10.39 39.60
CA LEU A 291 22.47 11.60 39.22
C LEU A 291 23.81 11.58 39.94
N GLU A 292 24.78 10.90 39.35
CA GLU A 292 26.18 11.17 39.66
C GLU A 292 26.49 12.57 39.12
N PHE A 293 26.43 13.56 40.00
CA PHE A 293 26.99 14.88 39.71
C PHE A 293 28.51 14.75 39.86
N ASP A 294 29.24 14.85 38.76
CA ASP A 294 30.68 15.12 38.80
C ASP A 294 30.88 16.48 39.48
N GLU A 295 31.06 16.48 40.80
CA GLU A 295 31.60 17.63 41.54
C GLU A 295 33.10 17.74 41.26
N ASP A 296 33.47 18.04 40.02
CA ASP A 296 34.83 18.46 39.68
C ASP A 296 34.80 19.47 38.53
N LYS A 297 34.61 20.74 38.90
CA LYS A 297 35.23 21.93 38.25
C LYS A 297 35.07 23.20 39.07
#